data_AF-A0A9Q0GGT7-F1
#
_entry.id   AF-A0A9Q0GGT7-F1
#
_cell.length_a   1.000
_cell.length_b   1.000
_cell.length_c   1.000
_cell.angle_alpha   90.00
_cell.angle_beta   90.00
_cell.angle_gamma   90.00
#
_symmetry.space_group_name_H-M   'P 1'
#
loop_
_entity.id
_entity.type
_entity.pdbx_description
1 polymer ?
#
loop_
_entity_poly.entity_id
_entity_poly.type
_entity_poly.pdbx_seq_one_letter_code
_entity_poly.pdbx_strand_id
1 'polypeptide(L)'
;MAEGFLTVSEEHFLAGRLKEAYHMAKLALSLDPNNTVIDRYTAVYRIHLAATKKHPITGEIDWYNVLGVQPDDPDHRVCHGFRKMANFIDHYNLCAAGADSAYELISRAVEVLADPCSRAKFNQRWGFKMPRQTTRSAATAATKSLLGGAAIRAF
;
A
#
# COMPACT_ATOMS: atom_id res chain seq x y z
N MET A 1 9.32 27.13 17.37
CA MET A 1 7.84 26.98 17.43
C MET A 1 7.39 25.64 16.87
N ALA A 2 7.79 25.24 15.65
CA ALA A 2 7.45 23.92 15.09
C ALA A 2 8.02 22.74 15.91
N GLU A 3 9.24 22.87 16.42
CA GLU A 3 9.90 21.83 17.25
C GLU A 3 9.13 21.49 18.53
N GLY A 4 8.46 22.46 19.16
CA GLY A 4 7.67 22.22 20.36
C GLY A 4 6.46 21.32 20.08
N PHE A 5 5.80 21.49 18.93
CA PHE A 5 4.71 20.61 18.50
C PHE A 5 5.22 19.19 18.18
N LEU A 6 6.45 19.07 17.66
CA LEU A 6 7.07 17.79 17.40
C LEU A 6 7.36 17.03 18.70
N THR A 7 7.94 17.68 19.71
CA THR A 7 8.18 17.07 21.02
C THR A 7 6.88 16.58 21.67
N VAL A 8 5.83 17.41 21.66
CA VAL A 8 4.51 17.03 22.20
C VAL A 8 3.91 15.86 21.41
N SER A 9 4.09 15.82 20.09
CA SER A 9 3.62 14.71 19.26
C SER A 9 4.29 13.38 19.62
N GLU A 10 5.58 13.41 19.97
CA GLU A 10 6.34 12.23 20.39
C GLU A 10 5.90 11.71 21.76
N GLU A 11 5.66 12.61 22.71
CA GLU A 11 5.08 12.23 24.01
C GLU A 11 3.70 11.58 23.85
N HIS A 12 2.85 12.12 22.96
CA HIS A 12 1.56 11.51 22.65
C HIS A 12 1.72 10.13 22.01
N PHE A 13 2.70 9.97 21.11
CA PHE A 13 2.96 8.69 20.46
C PHE A 13 3.39 7.62 21.47
N LEU A 14 4.34 7.95 22.36
CA LEU A 14 4.80 7.06 23.42
C LEU A 14 3.68 6.72 24.42
N ALA A 15 2.74 7.63 24.64
CA ALA A 15 1.54 7.41 25.44
C ALA A 15 0.45 6.59 24.70
N GLY A 16 0.69 6.12 23.47
CA GLY A 16 -0.29 5.37 22.67
C GLY A 16 -1.43 6.22 22.09
N ARG A 17 -1.36 7.55 22.23
CA ARG A 17 -2.34 8.51 21.74
C ARG A 17 -2.04 8.87 20.28
N LEU A 18 -2.23 7.90 19.39
CA LEU A 18 -1.81 7.99 17.98
C LEU A 18 -2.53 9.09 17.19
N LYS A 19 -3.80 9.37 17.50
CA LYS A 19 -4.58 10.41 16.81
C LYS A 19 -4.05 11.80 17.15
N GLU A 20 -3.76 12.02 18.43
CA GLU A 20 -3.23 13.26 18.99
C GLU A 20 -1.79 13.49 18.50
N ALA A 21 -0.96 12.44 18.52
CA ALA A 21 0.39 12.48 17.96
C ALA A 21 0.38 12.91 16.49
N TYR A 22 -0.45 12.27 15.67
CA TYR A 22 -0.58 12.63 14.26
C TYR A 22 -1.11 14.05 14.05
N HIS A 23 -2.07 14.49 14.86
CA HIS A 23 -2.61 15.85 14.79
C HIS A 23 -1.54 16.90 15.08
N MET A 24 -0.78 16.73 16.15
CA MET A 24 0.30 17.65 16.54
C MET A 24 1.44 17.68 15.51
N ALA A 25 1.83 16.51 14.97
CA ALA A 25 2.83 16.44 13.91
C ALA A 25 2.37 17.18 12.63
N LYS A 26 1.09 17.06 12.26
CA LYS A 26 0.52 17.84 11.15
C LYS A 26 0.53 19.34 11.40
N LEU A 27 0.26 19.79 12.63
CA LEU A 27 0.36 21.21 12.98
C LEU A 27 1.81 21.68 12.84
N ALA A 28 2.78 20.90 13.32
CA ALA A 28 4.20 21.19 13.12
C ALA A 28 4.56 21.32 11.64
N LEU A 29 4.04 20.42 10.78
CA LEU A 29 4.29 20.46 9.34
C LEU A 29 3.65 21.67 8.67
N SER A 30 2.48 22.12 9.14
CA SER A 30 1.85 23.33 8.62
C SER A 30 2.63 24.61 8.96
N LEU A 31 3.39 24.60 10.06
CA LEU A 31 4.25 25.70 10.47
C LEU A 31 5.58 25.71 9.72
N ASP A 32 6.10 24.53 9.36
CA ASP A 32 7.33 24.39 8.58
C ASP A 32 7.22 23.26 7.54
N PRO A 33 6.60 23.54 6.37
CA PRO A 33 6.32 22.52 5.35
C PRO A 33 7.57 21.93 4.68
N ASN A 34 8.70 22.62 4.74
CA ASN A 34 9.94 22.21 4.08
C ASN A 34 10.81 21.33 4.98
N ASN A 35 10.36 21.05 6.22
CA ASN A 35 11.12 20.29 7.18
C ASN A 35 10.97 18.78 6.96
N THR A 36 12.03 18.18 6.43
CA THR A 36 12.08 16.73 6.17
C THR A 36 11.93 15.89 7.44
N VAL A 37 12.34 16.38 8.62
CA VAL A 37 12.20 15.64 9.88
C VAL A 37 10.72 15.56 10.27
N ILE A 38 10.02 16.70 10.24
CA ILE A 38 8.60 16.76 10.61
C ILE A 38 7.76 15.93 9.63
N ASP A 39 8.06 15.98 8.33
CA ASP A 39 7.40 15.16 7.32
C ASP A 39 7.57 13.65 7.61
N ARG A 40 8.78 13.24 8.02
CA ARG A 40 9.06 11.84 8.39
C ARG A 40 8.29 11.38 9.62
N TYR A 41 8.27 12.17 10.69
CA TYR A 41 7.47 11.87 11.89
C TYR A 41 5.98 11.77 11.55
N THR A 42 5.49 12.71 10.74
CA THR A 42 4.09 12.72 10.28
C THR A 42 3.76 11.45 9.50
N ALA A 43 4.67 10.99 8.64
CA ALA A 43 4.51 9.74 7.90
C ALA A 43 4.46 8.51 8.83
N VAL A 44 5.37 8.40 9.80
CA VAL A 44 5.40 7.31 10.78
C VAL A 44 4.10 7.25 11.58
N TYR A 45 3.63 8.39 12.11
CA TYR A 45 2.39 8.43 12.88
C TYR A 45 1.16 8.12 12.03
N ARG A 46 1.15 8.55 10.77
CA ARG A 46 0.08 8.19 9.82
C ARG A 46 0.01 6.68 9.62
N ILE A 47 1.16 6.01 9.47
CA ILE A 47 1.25 4.55 9.27
C ILE A 47 0.71 3.81 10.50
N HIS A 48 1.17 4.18 11.69
CA HIS A 48 0.68 3.60 12.94
C HIS A 48 -0.82 3.81 13.13
N LEU A 49 -1.30 5.04 12.88
CA LEU A 49 -2.72 5.35 12.93
C LEU A 49 -3.51 4.54 11.89
N ALA A 50 -3.00 4.37 10.68
CA ALA A 50 -3.63 3.56 9.65
C ALA A 50 -3.69 2.08 10.05
N ALA A 51 -2.64 1.56 10.71
CA ALA A 51 -2.59 0.19 11.20
C ALA A 51 -3.57 -0.10 12.34
N THR A 52 -4.05 0.92 13.05
CA THR A 52 -5.14 0.75 14.02
C THR A 52 -6.47 0.40 13.37
N LYS A 53 -6.67 0.73 12.09
CA LYS A 53 -7.88 0.35 11.36
C LYS A 53 -7.80 -1.12 10.99
N LYS A 54 -8.63 -1.91 11.65
CA LYS A 54 -8.75 -3.34 11.44
C LYS A 54 -10.13 -3.71 10.94
N HIS A 55 -10.19 -4.78 10.16
CA HIS A 55 -11.44 -5.35 9.71
C HIS A 55 -12.24 -5.89 10.92
N PRO A 56 -13.54 -5.57 11.05
CA PRO A 56 -14.32 -5.87 12.25
C PRO A 56 -14.50 -7.37 12.51
N ILE A 57 -14.35 -8.21 11.48
CA ILE A 57 -14.59 -9.66 11.57
C ILE A 57 -13.28 -10.45 11.61
N THR A 58 -12.33 -10.10 10.73
CA THR A 58 -11.08 -10.87 10.57
C THR A 58 -9.95 -10.31 11.43
N GLY A 59 -10.07 -9.09 11.93
CA GLY A 59 -9.01 -8.40 12.66
C GLY A 59 -7.78 -8.07 11.80
N GLU A 60 -7.82 -8.34 10.49
CA GLU A 60 -6.76 -7.99 9.55
C GLU A 60 -6.60 -6.46 9.50
N ILE A 61 -5.40 -5.97 9.20
CA ILE A 61 -5.09 -4.54 9.07
C ILE A 61 -5.38 -4.07 7.65
N ASP A 62 -5.86 -2.83 7.50
CA ASP A 62 -6.11 -2.24 6.19
C ASP A 62 -4.79 -1.85 5.51
N TRP A 63 -4.23 -2.80 4.75
CA TRP A 63 -2.95 -2.63 4.06
C TRP A 63 -2.98 -1.53 3.00
N TYR A 64 -4.13 -1.25 2.39
CA TYR A 64 -4.26 -0.13 1.44
C TYR A 64 -4.13 1.21 2.15
N ASN A 65 -4.80 1.35 3.30
CA ASN A 65 -4.73 2.57 4.11
C ASN A 65 -3.33 2.79 4.71
N VAL A 66 -2.60 1.72 5.09
CA VAL A 66 -1.20 1.78 5.55
C VAL A 66 -0.30 2.37 4.46
N LEU A 67 -0.40 1.84 3.24
CA LEU A 67 0.39 2.32 2.10
C LEU A 67 -0.10 3.67 1.55
N GLY A 68 -1.31 4.09 1.88
CA GLY A 68 -1.92 5.31 1.37
C GLY A 68 -2.35 5.21 -0.10
N VAL A 69 -2.69 4.01 -0.55
CA VAL A 69 -3.18 3.71 -1.91
C VAL A 69 -4.66 3.31 -1.86
N GLN A 70 -5.35 3.40 -2.98
CA GLN A 70 -6.73 2.92 -3.11
C GLN A 70 -6.77 1.47 -3.63
N PRO A 71 -7.82 0.69 -3.31
CA PRO A 71 -7.99 -0.66 -3.85
C PRO A 71 -8.06 -0.72 -5.38
N ASP A 72 -8.47 0.38 -6.02
CA ASP A 72 -8.57 0.52 -7.48
C ASP A 72 -7.26 0.95 -8.13
N ASP A 73 -6.22 1.29 -7.34
CA ASP A 73 -4.93 1.70 -7.91
C ASP A 73 -4.22 0.52 -8.60
N PRO A 74 -3.59 0.77 -9.76
CA PRO A 74 -2.85 -0.25 -10.49
C PRO A 74 -1.57 -0.70 -9.76
N ASP A 75 -1.13 -1.91 -10.05
CA ASP A 75 -0.04 -2.62 -9.36
C ASP A 75 1.27 -1.80 -9.31
N HIS A 76 1.55 -1.04 -10.37
CA HIS A 76 2.74 -0.19 -10.44
C HIS A 76 2.73 0.94 -9.39
N ARG A 77 1.55 1.45 -8.99
CA ARG A 77 1.44 2.46 -7.92
C ARG A 77 1.68 1.87 -6.55
N VAL A 78 1.24 0.63 -6.31
CA VAL A 78 1.50 -0.11 -5.07
C VAL A 78 3.01 -0.33 -4.92
N CYS A 79 3.66 -0.84 -5.98
CA CYS A 79 5.11 -1.05 -5.99
C CYS A 79 5.92 0.26 -5.94
N HIS A 80 5.43 1.33 -6.58
CA HIS A 80 6.07 2.65 -6.51
C HIS A 80 5.95 3.29 -5.12
N GLY A 81 4.77 3.19 -4.50
CA GLY A 81 4.53 3.63 -3.12
C GLY A 81 5.45 2.92 -2.14
N PHE A 82 5.64 1.60 -2.30
CA PHE A 82 6.62 0.84 -1.53
C PHE A 82 8.04 1.33 -1.76
N ARG A 83 8.52 1.43 -3.00
CA ARG A 83 9.90 1.88 -3.27
C ARG A 83 10.16 3.26 -2.69
N LYS A 84 9.18 4.16 -2.75
CA LYS A 84 9.26 5.49 -2.14
C LYS A 84 9.36 5.40 -0.63
N MET A 85 8.53 4.58 0.03
CA MET A 85 8.56 4.39 1.49
C MET A 85 9.80 3.63 1.98
N ALA A 86 10.20 2.56 1.31
CA ALA A 86 11.38 1.77 1.63
C ALA A 86 12.65 2.63 1.51
N ASN A 87 12.81 3.40 0.42
CA ASN A 87 13.92 4.35 0.31
C ASN A 87 13.87 5.45 1.37
N PHE A 88 12.67 5.87 1.78
CA PHE A 88 12.46 6.88 2.82
C PHE A 88 12.83 6.36 4.22
N ILE A 89 12.73 5.05 4.46
CA ILE A 89 13.03 4.41 5.74
C ILE A 89 14.46 3.86 5.78
N ASP A 90 14.96 3.22 4.72
CA ASP A 90 16.34 2.68 4.63
C ASP A 90 17.42 3.77 4.71
N HIS A 91 17.12 5.01 4.32
CA HIS A 91 18.01 6.16 4.49
C HIS A 91 17.77 6.93 5.81
N TYR A 92 16.90 6.48 6.71
CA TYR A 92 16.45 7.22 7.89
C TYR A 92 16.65 6.49 9.21
N ASN A 93 17.90 6.20 9.54
CA ASN A 93 18.31 5.81 10.89
C ASN A 93 18.13 6.94 11.96
N LEU A 94 17.23 7.91 11.79
CA LEU A 94 17.27 9.15 12.58
C LEU A 94 15.89 9.55 13.15
N CYS A 95 15.72 9.30 14.44
CA CYS A 95 14.90 10.06 15.41
C CYS A 95 13.46 9.62 15.74
N ALA A 96 12.60 9.21 14.80
CA ALA A 96 11.18 8.97 15.19
C ALA A 96 10.98 7.66 15.97
N ALA A 97 10.43 7.75 17.19
CA ALA A 97 9.94 6.59 17.92
C ALA A 97 8.95 5.79 17.05
N GLY A 98 9.23 4.49 16.86
CA GLY A 98 8.38 3.60 16.05
C GLY A 98 8.62 3.63 14.54
N ALA A 99 9.75 4.17 14.06
CA ALA A 99 10.14 4.04 12.66
C ALA A 99 10.33 2.57 12.22
N ASP A 100 11.00 1.76 13.04
CA ASP A 100 11.23 0.33 12.75
C ASP A 100 9.91 -0.45 12.66
N SER A 101 8.99 -0.20 13.58
CA SER A 101 7.68 -0.85 13.56
C SER A 101 6.80 -0.35 12.41
N ALA A 102 6.97 0.90 11.97
CA ALA A 102 6.32 1.39 10.75
C ALA A 102 6.88 0.71 9.50
N TYR A 103 8.20 0.46 9.43
CA TYR A 103 8.82 -0.32 8.35
C TYR A 103 8.25 -1.73 8.27
N GLU A 104 8.15 -2.40 9.42
CA GLU A 104 7.58 -3.75 9.50
C GLU A 104 6.12 -3.81 9.03
N LEU A 105 5.32 -2.78 9.35
CA LEU A 105 3.95 -2.68 8.85
C LEU A 105 3.89 -2.51 7.34
N ILE A 106 4.80 -1.72 6.77
CA ILE A 106 4.88 -1.49 5.33
C ILE A 106 5.36 -2.75 4.60
N SER A 107 6.39 -3.44 5.09
CA SER A 107 6.90 -4.66 4.46
C SER A 107 5.80 -5.73 4.38
N ARG A 108 5.08 -5.96 5.49
CA ARG A 108 3.92 -6.87 5.53
C ARG A 108 2.80 -6.45 4.58
N ALA A 109 2.48 -5.16 4.50
CA ALA A 109 1.47 -4.66 3.57
C ALA A 109 1.83 -5.00 2.11
N VAL A 110 3.10 -4.89 1.77
CA VAL A 110 3.58 -5.10 0.40
C VAL A 110 3.70 -6.57 0.07
N GLU A 111 4.11 -7.43 1.01
CA GLU A 111 4.03 -8.88 0.83
C GLU A 111 2.62 -9.34 0.47
N VAL A 112 1.58 -8.74 1.08
CA VAL A 112 0.18 -9.08 0.79
C VAL A 112 -0.31 -8.49 -0.54
N LEU A 113 0.08 -7.25 -0.87
CA LEU A 113 -0.46 -6.54 -2.03
C LEU A 113 0.37 -6.65 -3.32
N ALA A 114 1.65 -7.03 -3.24
CA ALA A 114 2.55 -7.11 -4.40
C ALA A 114 2.21 -8.27 -5.34
N ASP A 115 1.81 -9.41 -4.78
CA ASP A 115 1.36 -10.56 -5.57
C ASP A 115 -0.14 -10.42 -5.92
N PRO A 116 -0.51 -10.42 -7.22
CA PRO A 116 -1.91 -10.32 -7.64
C PRO A 116 -2.81 -11.42 -7.05
N CYS A 117 -2.28 -12.64 -6.87
CA CYS A 117 -3.06 -13.74 -6.29
C CYS A 117 -3.35 -13.48 -4.80
N SER A 118 -2.34 -13.07 -4.05
CA SER A 118 -2.45 -12.72 -2.63
C SER A 118 -3.35 -11.50 -2.41
N ARG A 119 -3.24 -10.49 -3.27
CA ARG A 119 -4.12 -9.31 -3.26
C ARG A 119 -5.58 -9.66 -3.53
N ALA A 120 -5.85 -10.53 -4.50
CA ALA A 120 -7.22 -10.97 -4.78
C ALA A 120 -7.84 -11.70 -3.58
N LYS A 121 -7.08 -12.57 -2.92
CA LYS A 121 -7.52 -13.25 -1.68
C LYS A 121 -7.76 -12.27 -0.54
N PHE A 122 -6.88 -11.27 -0.37
CA PHE A 122 -7.06 -10.22 0.63
C PHE A 122 -8.33 -9.40 0.36
N ASN A 123 -8.52 -8.96 -0.88
CA ASN A 123 -9.70 -8.19 -1.28
C ASN A 123 -11.00 -8.97 -1.06
N GLN A 124 -10.99 -10.28 -1.31
CA GLN A 124 -12.11 -11.17 -1.03
C GLN A 124 -12.43 -11.25 0.47
N ARG A 125 -11.41 -11.40 1.33
CA ARG A 125 -11.59 -11.46 2.80
C ARG A 125 -12.09 -10.15 3.39
N TRP A 126 -11.61 -9.02 2.86
CA TRP A 126 -12.00 -7.68 3.28
C TRP A 126 -13.34 -7.21 2.69
N GLY A 127 -13.83 -7.88 1.65
CA GLY A 127 -15.04 -7.46 0.94
C GLY A 127 -14.85 -6.24 0.03
N PHE A 128 -13.60 -5.91 -0.34
CA PHE A 128 -13.36 -4.90 -1.37
C PHE A 128 -13.98 -5.39 -2.69
N LYS A 129 -14.87 -4.57 -3.27
CA LYS A 129 -15.45 -4.87 -4.58
C LYS A 129 -14.34 -4.78 -5.62
N MET A 130 -13.79 -5.93 -6.01
CA MET A 130 -12.86 -6.00 -7.12
C MET A 130 -13.55 -5.43 -8.36
N PRO A 131 -12.95 -4.47 -9.08
CA PRO A 131 -13.38 -4.20 -10.44
C PRO A 131 -13.27 -5.52 -11.19
N ARG A 132 -14.38 -5.92 -11.81
CA ARG A 132 -14.47 -7.18 -12.57
C ARG A 132 -13.35 -7.14 -13.60
N GLN A 133 -12.27 -7.88 -13.33
CA GLN A 133 -11.23 -8.09 -14.32
C GLN A 133 -11.94 -8.78 -15.47
N THR A 134 -12.24 -8.01 -16.51
CA THR A 134 -12.72 -8.56 -17.76
C THR A 134 -11.51 -9.30 -18.28
N THR A 135 -11.40 -10.58 -17.92
CA THR A 135 -10.57 -11.50 -18.67
C THR A 135 -11.07 -11.34 -20.10
N ARG A 136 -10.29 -10.67 -20.95
CA ARG A 136 -10.38 -10.93 -22.38
C ARG A 136 -9.95 -12.38 -22.51
N SER A 137 -10.93 -13.26 -22.34
CA SER A 137 -10.79 -14.68 -22.58
C SER A 137 -10.43 -14.77 -24.05
N ALA A 138 -9.15 -14.98 -24.34
CA ALA A 138 -8.68 -15.34 -25.67
C ALA A 138 -9.17 -16.77 -25.93
N ALA A 139 -10.45 -16.89 -26.25
CA ALA A 139 -11.06 -18.13 -26.71
C ALA A 139 -10.46 -18.45 -28.09
N THR A 140 -9.55 -19.42 -28.09
CA THR A 140 -9.40 -20.49 -29.09
C THR A 140 -10.26 -20.36 -30.35
N ALA A 141 -9.66 -19.93 -31.46
CA ALA A 141 -10.16 -20.21 -32.80
C ALA A 141 -9.35 -21.38 -33.39
N ALA A 142 -9.75 -22.60 -33.03
CA ALA A 142 -9.38 -23.80 -33.75
C ALA A 142 -10.62 -24.32 -34.46
N THR A 143 -10.71 -24.10 -35.76
CA THR A 143 -11.62 -24.84 -36.65
C THR A 143 -10.79 -25.52 -37.73
N LYS A 144 -10.53 -26.82 -37.53
CA LYS A 144 -10.14 -27.76 -38.60
C LYS A 144 -11.22 -27.72 -39.68
N SER A 145 -10.81 -27.49 -40.92
CA SER A 145 -11.57 -27.87 -42.11
C SER A 145 -10.74 -28.91 -42.87
N LEU A 146 -11.12 -30.18 -42.72
CA LEU A 146 -10.79 -31.27 -43.62
C LEU A 146 -11.96 -31.35 -44.61
N LEU A 147 -11.70 -31.20 -45.91
CA LEU A 147 -12.32 -31.93 -47.04
C LEU A 147 -12.00 -31.24 -48.38
N GLY A 148 -11.33 -31.99 -49.27
CA GLY A 148 -10.99 -31.61 -50.65
C GLY A 148 -9.55 -32.02 -50.94
N GLY A 149 -9.19 -33.20 -51.44
CA GLY A 149 -9.91 -34.05 -52.38
C GLY A 149 -9.51 -33.69 -53.81
N ALA A 150 -8.69 -34.56 -54.42
CA ALA A 150 -8.44 -34.76 -55.85
C ALA A 150 -7.19 -34.13 -56.53
N ALA A 151 -6.26 -35.03 -56.82
CA ALA A 151 -5.73 -35.35 -58.16
C ALA A 151 -4.72 -34.40 -58.85
N ILE A 152 -3.45 -34.83 -58.77
CA ILE A 152 -2.52 -35.11 -59.89
C ILE A 152 -2.96 -34.60 -61.27
N ARG A 153 -2.11 -33.78 -61.90
CA ARG A 153 -1.88 -33.90 -63.35
C ARG A 153 -0.49 -33.44 -63.76
N ALA A 154 0.28 -34.40 -64.25
CA ALA A 154 1.44 -34.19 -65.09
C ALA A 154 0.98 -33.76 -66.50
N PHE A 155 1.71 -32.80 -67.09
CA PHE A 155 2.07 -32.82 -68.51
C PHE A 155 3.30 -31.93 -68.70
#